data_AF-A0A836UIM4-F1
#
_entry.id   AF-A0A836UIM4-F1
#
_cell.length_a   1.000
_cell.length_b   1.000
_cell.length_c   1.000
_cell.angle_alpha   90.00
_cell.angle_beta   90.00
_cell.angle_gamma   90.00
#
_symmetry.space_group_name_H-M   'P 1'
#
loop_
_entity.id
_entity.type
_entity.pdbx_description
1 polymer ?
#
loop_
_entity_poly.entity_id
_entity_poly.type
_entity_poly.pdbx_seq_one_letter_code
_entity_poly.pdbx_strand_id
1 'polypeptide(L)'
;MHALARFSVRYPTTVLMLILAILLLGYISFQQLGMDLFPDLNNPRLFVEITAGERPPEEMERQFVDRVEATAARGRGVVNVASIAETGRALVTVEYGWQTDMDEAFLDLQKSVADMSQRSDADEVVVSQHDPNAQPVVVAAFYHPQIEDLDALRQTAQNIIRTELIRLPGVAAVELVGERRREVEVLADPYRLEAYGLTAERLAASIQAANRNMSGGSIVEMGRRYVIKGVGEFVSVDELGDLIVAQKTSAVG
;
A
#
# COMPACT_ATOMS: atom_id res chain seq x y z
N MET A 1 40.44 -29.89 -40.39
CA MET A 1 40.29 -28.42 -40.34
C MET A 1 40.11 -27.74 -41.72
N HIS A 2 40.51 -28.34 -42.85
CA HIS A 2 40.36 -27.71 -44.20
C HIS A 2 39.01 -27.90 -44.91
N ALA A 3 38.01 -28.51 -44.27
CA ALA A 3 36.72 -28.80 -44.91
C ALA A 3 35.82 -27.55 -44.99
N LEU A 4 35.77 -26.76 -43.90
CA LEU A 4 35.02 -25.50 -43.84
C LEU A 4 35.55 -24.48 -44.84
N ALA A 5 36.87 -24.28 -44.89
CA ALA A 5 37.50 -23.37 -45.85
C ALA A 5 37.25 -23.79 -47.32
N ARG A 6 37.31 -25.09 -47.63
CA ARG A 6 37.00 -25.59 -48.99
C ARG A 6 35.54 -25.43 -49.37
N PHE A 7 34.62 -25.68 -48.43
CA PHE A 7 33.19 -25.49 -48.64
C PHE A 7 32.85 -24.01 -48.87
N SER A 8 33.47 -23.11 -48.11
CA SER A 8 33.27 -21.67 -48.25
C SER A 8 33.74 -21.11 -49.59
N VAL A 9 34.82 -21.65 -50.16
CA VAL A 9 35.36 -21.24 -51.47
C VAL A 9 34.58 -21.87 -52.64
N ARG A 10 33.98 -23.05 -52.45
CA ARG A 10 33.20 -23.79 -53.48
C ARG A 10 31.81 -23.19 -53.70
N TYR A 11 31.19 -22.60 -52.67
CA TYR A 11 29.83 -22.02 -52.72
C TYR A 11 29.79 -20.56 -52.23
N PRO A 12 30.46 -19.62 -52.93
CA PRO A 12 30.63 -18.23 -52.46
C PRO A 12 29.29 -17.51 -52.27
N THR A 13 28.30 -17.75 -53.14
CA THR A 13 26.96 -17.15 -53.05
C THR A 13 26.16 -17.65 -51.86
N THR A 14 26.22 -18.95 -51.54
CA THR A 14 25.52 -19.52 -50.37
C THR A 14 26.09 -18.98 -49.07
N VAL A 15 27.42 -18.86 -48.97
CA VAL A 15 28.10 -18.29 -47.79
C VAL A 15 27.78 -16.81 -47.65
N LEU A 16 27.76 -16.05 -48.75
CA LEU A 16 27.39 -14.64 -48.73
C LEU A 16 25.95 -14.44 -48.25
N MET A 17 24.99 -15.22 -48.75
CA MET A 17 23.60 -15.17 -48.30
C MET A 17 23.46 -15.55 -46.82
N LEU A 18 24.23 -16.52 -46.35
CA LEU A 18 24.22 -16.93 -44.94
C LEU A 18 24.80 -15.85 -44.02
N ILE A 19 25.89 -15.19 -44.42
CA ILE A 19 26.44 -14.03 -43.70
C ILE A 19 25.43 -12.88 -43.70
N LEU A 20 24.79 -12.60 -44.84
CA LEU A 20 23.79 -11.53 -44.94
C LEU A 20 22.59 -11.81 -44.03
N ALA A 21 22.13 -13.07 -43.96
CA ALA A 21 21.05 -13.48 -43.07
C ALA A 21 21.44 -13.31 -41.59
N ILE A 22 22.67 -13.66 -41.20
CA ILE A 22 23.17 -13.46 -39.83
C ILE A 22 23.28 -11.97 -39.50
N LEU A 23 23.77 -11.14 -40.42
CA LEU A 23 23.86 -9.69 -40.24
C LEU A 23 22.47 -9.04 -40.09
N LEU A 24 21.51 -9.47 -40.91
CA LEU A 24 20.15 -8.97 -40.86
C LEU A 24 19.44 -9.39 -39.56
N LEU A 25 19.62 -10.64 -39.13
CA LEU A 25 19.12 -11.11 -37.84
C LEU A 25 19.78 -10.34 -36.68
N GLY A 26 21.10 -10.16 -36.73
CA GLY A 26 21.84 -9.40 -35.72
C GLY A 26 21.39 -7.94 -35.63
N TYR A 27 21.09 -7.31 -36.77
CA TYR A 27 20.57 -5.94 -36.81
C TYR A 27 19.19 -5.83 -36.18
N ILE A 28 18.28 -6.77 -36.48
CA ILE A 28 16.95 -6.81 -35.86
C ILE A 28 17.06 -7.05 -34.34
N SER A 29 17.88 -8.00 -33.91
CA SER A 29 18.10 -8.27 -32.49
C SER A 29 18.74 -7.11 -31.75
N PHE A 30 19.65 -6.36 -32.38
CA PHE A 30 20.27 -5.18 -31.77
C PHE A 30 19.25 -4.06 -31.51
N GLN A 31 18.25 -3.89 -32.39
CA GLN A 31 17.19 -2.91 -32.18
C GLN A 31 16.15 -3.32 -31.14
N GLN A 32 16.01 -4.63 -30.86
CA GLN A 32 15.06 -5.15 -29.86
C GLN A 32 15.69 -5.33 -28.47
N LEU A 33 16.99 -5.12 -28.32
CA LEU A 33 17.66 -5.26 -27.04
C LEU A 33 17.24 -4.10 -26.12
N GLY A 34 16.54 -4.42 -25.03
CA GLY A 34 16.24 -3.45 -23.97
C GLY A 34 17.53 -2.89 -23.38
N MET A 35 17.60 -1.57 -23.21
CA MET A 35 18.70 -0.92 -22.51
C MET A 35 18.23 -0.61 -21.09
N ASP A 36 18.65 -1.42 -20.13
CA ASP A 36 18.41 -1.16 -18.71
C ASP A 36 19.58 -0.37 -18.12
N LEU A 37 19.27 0.64 -17.28
CA LEU A 37 20.29 1.48 -16.63
C LEU A 37 21.11 0.72 -15.57
N PHE A 38 20.52 -0.30 -14.96
CA PHE A 38 21.14 -1.15 -13.96
C PHE A 38 20.95 -2.62 -14.34
N PRO A 39 21.93 -3.50 -14.04
CA PRO A 39 21.68 -4.94 -14.05
C PRO A 39 20.63 -5.26 -12.98
N ASP A 40 19.90 -6.39 -13.12
CA ASP A 40 18.93 -6.83 -12.12
C ASP A 40 19.59 -6.94 -10.72
N LEU A 41 19.35 -5.93 -9.89
CA LEU A 41 19.86 -5.84 -8.52
C LEU A 41 18.83 -6.45 -7.58
N ASN A 42 18.86 -7.77 -7.44
CA ASN A 42 18.05 -8.46 -6.44
C ASN A 42 18.68 -8.25 -5.06
N ASN A 43 18.32 -7.17 -4.36
CA ASN A 43 18.73 -6.95 -2.98
C ASN A 43 17.95 -7.92 -2.09
N PRO A 44 18.61 -8.89 -1.40
CA PRO A 44 17.92 -9.96 -0.69
C PRO A 44 17.43 -9.48 0.69
N ARG A 45 16.61 -8.42 0.71
CA ARG A 45 16.12 -7.79 1.93
C ARG A 45 14.63 -7.52 1.82
N LEU A 46 13.89 -7.97 2.83
CA LEU A 46 12.48 -7.67 3.01
C LEU A 46 12.29 -6.82 4.26
N PHE A 47 11.28 -5.97 4.23
CA PHE A 47 10.94 -5.05 5.31
C PHE A 47 9.54 -5.37 5.80
N VAL A 48 9.39 -5.40 7.12
CA VAL A 48 8.08 -5.52 7.78
C VAL A 48 7.92 -4.29 8.64
N GLU A 49 6.99 -3.43 8.25
CA GLU A 49 6.62 -2.24 8.99
C GLU A 49 5.37 -2.52 9.82
N ILE A 50 5.41 -2.14 11.10
CA ILE A 50 4.35 -2.36 12.07
C ILE A 50 3.99 -1.01 12.65
N THR A 51 2.70 -0.66 12.61
CA THR A 51 2.16 0.55 13.20
C THR A 51 1.14 0.18 14.26
N ALA A 52 1.29 0.74 15.47
CA ALA A 52 0.37 0.52 16.58
C ALA A 52 0.29 1.75 17.49
N GLY A 53 -0.58 2.69 17.10
CA GLY A 53 -0.95 3.88 17.85
C GLY A 53 0.26 4.67 18.39
N GLU A 54 0.13 5.19 19.62
CA GLU A 54 1.17 5.94 20.32
C GLU A 54 1.80 5.10 21.45
N ARG A 55 2.17 3.85 21.16
CA ARG A 55 2.79 2.97 22.15
C ARG A 55 4.28 3.26 22.35
N PRO A 56 4.82 3.10 23.58
CA PRO A 56 6.24 3.28 23.84
C PRO A 56 7.08 2.18 23.15
N PRO A 57 8.35 2.46 22.79
CA PRO A 57 9.21 1.53 22.06
C PRO A 57 9.35 0.15 22.75
N GLU A 58 9.41 0.12 24.09
CA GLU A 58 9.59 -1.13 24.84
C GLU A 58 8.36 -2.03 24.80
N GLU A 59 7.17 -1.45 24.65
CA GLU A 59 5.92 -2.20 24.47
C GLU A 59 5.81 -2.69 23.03
N MET A 60 6.20 -1.85 22.07
CA MET A 60 6.29 -2.23 20.65
C MET A 60 7.19 -3.45 20.44
N GLU A 61 8.37 -3.43 21.08
CA GLU A 61 9.35 -4.51 21.02
C GLU A 61 8.76 -5.84 21.52
N ARG A 62 8.29 -5.85 22.78
CA ARG A 62 7.83 -7.09 23.43
C ARG A 62 6.54 -7.64 22.84
N GLN A 63 5.63 -6.77 22.41
CA GLN A 63 4.31 -7.20 21.96
C GLN A 63 4.32 -7.61 20.48
N PHE A 64 5.09 -6.91 19.65
CA PHE A 64 5.07 -7.08 18.20
C PHE A 64 6.41 -7.53 17.63
N VAL A 65 7.50 -6.81 17.88
CA VAL A 65 8.80 -7.05 17.23
C VAL A 65 9.33 -8.45 17.55
N ASP A 66 9.40 -8.83 18.82
CA ASP A 66 9.91 -10.14 19.26
C ASP A 66 9.21 -11.30 18.54
N ARG A 67 7.91 -11.14 18.33
CA ARG A 67 7.04 -12.14 17.71
C ARG A 67 7.26 -12.21 16.21
N VAL A 68 7.37 -11.06 15.55
CA VAL A 68 7.62 -10.97 14.11
C VAL A 68 9.03 -11.47 13.80
N GLU A 69 10.02 -11.07 14.59
CA GLU A 69 11.41 -11.52 14.48
C GLU A 69 11.53 -13.04 14.64
N ALA A 70 10.93 -13.62 15.69
CA ALA A 70 10.95 -15.07 15.91
C ALA A 70 10.26 -15.88 14.81
N THR A 71 9.33 -15.27 14.08
CA THR A 71 8.65 -15.91 12.95
C THR A 71 9.43 -15.73 11.65
N ALA A 72 9.94 -14.53 11.40
CA ALA A 72 10.81 -14.24 10.26
C ALA A 72 12.07 -15.09 10.31
N ALA A 73 12.71 -15.23 11.48
CA ALA A 73 13.92 -16.04 11.66
C ALA A 73 13.73 -17.54 11.36
N ARG A 74 12.48 -18.05 11.40
CA ARG A 74 12.15 -19.43 11.01
C ARG A 74 11.95 -19.61 9.51
N GLY A 75 11.92 -18.52 8.74
CA GLY A 75 11.80 -18.52 7.29
C GLY A 75 12.98 -19.24 6.62
N ARG A 76 12.70 -19.94 5.52
CA ARG A 76 13.75 -20.61 4.75
C ARG A 76 14.63 -19.56 4.05
N GLY A 77 15.95 -19.71 4.14
CA GLY A 77 16.90 -18.84 3.46
C GLY A 77 17.19 -17.51 4.16
N VAL A 78 16.70 -17.31 5.39
CA VAL A 78 17.02 -16.14 6.21
C VAL A 78 18.44 -16.27 6.76
N VAL A 79 19.24 -15.21 6.58
CA VAL A 79 20.62 -15.11 7.04
C VAL A 79 20.70 -14.26 8.29
N ASN A 80 19.99 -13.13 8.31
CA ASN A 80 20.01 -12.19 9.42
C ASN A 80 18.65 -11.50 9.56
N VAL A 81 18.29 -11.15 10.80
CA VAL A 81 17.11 -10.34 11.10
C VAL A 81 17.54 -9.20 11.99
N ALA A 82 17.18 -7.98 11.64
CA ALA A 82 17.44 -6.78 12.42
C ALA A 82 16.14 -6.02 12.61
N SER A 83 15.96 -5.39 13.76
CA SER A 83 14.75 -4.66 14.08
C SER A 83 15.08 -3.31 14.73
N ILE A 84 14.24 -2.31 14.45
CA ILE A 84 14.30 -0.98 15.05
C ILE A 84 12.89 -0.65 15.52
N ALA A 85 12.72 -0.45 16.82
CA ALA A 85 11.46 -0.03 17.42
C ALA A 85 11.54 1.46 17.78
N GLU A 86 10.50 2.20 17.40
CA GLU A 86 10.29 3.60 17.73
C GLU A 86 8.91 3.73 18.40
N THR A 87 8.58 4.93 18.88
CA THR A 87 7.25 5.19 19.45
C THR A 87 6.19 5.04 18.36
N GLY A 88 5.24 4.14 18.58
CA GLY A 88 4.11 3.90 17.67
C GLY A 88 4.43 3.13 16.38
N ARG A 89 5.71 2.91 16.05
CA ARG A 89 6.12 2.16 14.86
C ARG A 89 7.30 1.23 15.11
N ALA A 90 7.41 0.16 14.35
CA ALA A 90 8.60 -0.67 14.32
C ALA A 90 8.90 -1.15 12.90
N LEU A 91 10.20 -1.23 12.58
CA LEU A 91 10.70 -1.72 11.30
C LEU A 91 11.55 -2.97 11.53
N VAL A 92 11.16 -4.09 10.94
CA VAL A 92 11.92 -5.34 10.95
C VAL A 92 12.48 -5.58 9.56
N THR A 93 13.80 -5.69 9.46
CA THR A 93 14.53 -6.00 8.23
C THR A 93 14.97 -7.46 8.25
N VAL A 94 14.52 -8.23 7.26
CA VAL A 94 14.85 -9.65 7.09
C VAL A 94 15.79 -9.78 5.90
N GLU A 95 17.02 -10.22 6.15
CA GLU A 95 18.04 -10.43 5.14
C GLU A 95 18.10 -11.92 4.75
N TYR A 96 18.01 -12.18 3.45
CA TYR A 96 18.03 -13.51 2.86
C TYR A 96 19.36 -13.80 2.16
N GLY A 97 19.59 -15.07 1.85
CA GLY A 97 20.73 -15.48 1.04
C GLY A 97 20.57 -15.07 -0.44
N TRP A 98 21.68 -14.81 -1.12
CA TRP A 98 21.71 -14.44 -2.55
C TRP A 98 21.13 -15.49 -3.52
N GLN A 99 20.90 -16.72 -3.06
CA GLN A 99 20.32 -17.81 -3.87
C GLN A 99 18.82 -18.02 -3.62
N THR A 100 18.20 -17.18 -2.80
CA THR A 100 16.78 -17.28 -2.48
C THR A 100 15.96 -16.52 -3.52
N ASP A 101 14.86 -17.14 -3.95
CA ASP A 101 13.84 -16.46 -4.75
C ASP A 101 13.10 -15.46 -3.85
N MET A 102 13.24 -14.17 -4.16
CA MET A 102 12.68 -13.13 -3.30
C MET A 102 11.16 -13.03 -3.39
N ASP A 103 10.55 -13.44 -4.51
CA ASP A 103 9.10 -13.44 -4.68
C ASP A 103 8.48 -14.55 -3.81
N GLU A 104 9.09 -15.74 -3.80
CA GLU A 104 8.67 -16.83 -2.90
C GLU A 104 8.88 -16.42 -1.42
N ALA A 105 10.04 -15.84 -1.09
CA ALA A 105 10.34 -15.39 0.26
C ALA A 105 9.39 -14.29 0.75
N PHE A 106 9.00 -13.35 -0.13
CA PHE A 106 8.03 -12.31 0.16
C PHE A 106 6.66 -12.90 0.50
N LEU A 107 6.17 -13.83 -0.32
CA LEU A 107 4.89 -14.49 -0.08
C LEU A 107 4.89 -15.34 1.19
N ASP A 108 5.97 -16.08 1.44
CA ASP A 108 6.14 -16.89 2.65
C ASP A 108 6.18 -16.01 3.92
N LEU A 109 6.90 -14.89 3.88
CA LEU A 109 6.97 -13.93 4.98
C LEU A 109 5.63 -13.24 5.21
N GLN A 110 5.00 -12.73 4.15
CA GLN A 110 3.70 -12.07 4.21
C GLN A 110 2.64 -12.98 4.84
N LYS A 111 2.60 -14.25 4.43
CA LYS A 111 1.67 -15.23 5.00
C LYS A 111 1.95 -15.50 6.48
N SER A 112 3.22 -15.63 6.85
CA SER A 112 3.63 -15.92 8.23
C SER A 112 3.32 -14.75 9.17
N VAL A 113 3.52 -13.51 8.70
CA VAL A 113 3.23 -12.29 9.46
C VAL A 113 1.73 -12.00 9.52
N ALA A 114 0.98 -12.25 8.43
CA ALA A 114 -0.46 -12.02 8.40
C ALA A 114 -1.25 -12.88 9.40
N ASP A 115 -0.87 -14.15 9.59
CA ASP A 115 -1.48 -15.04 10.59
C ASP A 115 -1.28 -14.52 12.03
N MET A 116 -0.16 -13.82 12.27
CA MET A 116 0.14 -13.23 13.57
C MET A 116 -0.55 -11.88 13.78
N SER A 117 -0.59 -11.06 12.72
CA SER A 117 -1.25 -9.75 12.73
C SER A 117 -2.71 -9.86 13.16
N GLN A 118 -3.44 -10.87 12.66
CA GLN A 118 -4.86 -11.12 13.02
C GLN A 118 -5.10 -11.43 14.50
N ARG A 119 -4.05 -11.81 15.25
CA ARG A 119 -4.11 -12.15 16.68
C ARG A 119 -3.49 -11.06 17.56
N SER A 120 -2.95 -10.02 16.93
CA SER A 120 -2.27 -8.92 17.58
C SER A 120 -3.11 -7.65 17.49
N ASP A 121 -2.99 -6.78 18.49
CA ASP A 121 -3.70 -5.50 18.57
C ASP A 121 -2.93 -4.41 17.79
N ALA A 122 -2.36 -4.78 16.63
CA ALA A 122 -1.65 -3.87 15.74
C ALA A 122 -2.65 -3.18 14.81
N ASP A 123 -2.45 -1.90 14.54
CA ASP A 123 -3.33 -1.16 13.62
C ASP A 123 -3.06 -1.58 12.17
N GLU A 124 -1.79 -1.71 11.81
CA GLU A 124 -1.37 -2.08 10.47
C GLU A 124 -0.03 -2.82 10.48
N VAL A 125 0.09 -3.86 9.64
CA VAL A 125 1.35 -4.58 9.41
C VAL A 125 1.54 -4.73 7.90
N VAL A 126 2.59 -4.11 7.37
CA VAL A 126 2.88 -4.08 5.94
C VAL A 126 4.21 -4.78 5.69
N VAL A 127 4.19 -5.79 4.83
CA VAL A 127 5.42 -6.39 4.29
C VAL A 127 5.72 -5.73 2.96
N SER A 128 6.92 -5.20 2.82
CA SER A 128 7.39 -4.54 1.60
C SER A 128 8.76 -5.09 1.18
N GLN A 129 9.00 -5.03 -0.12
CA GLN A 129 10.30 -5.30 -0.72
C GLN A 129 10.77 -3.98 -1.32
N HIS A 130 11.93 -3.47 -0.89
CA HIS A 130 12.54 -2.36 -1.61
C HIS A 130 13.19 -2.93 -2.87
N ASP A 131 12.44 -2.87 -3.97
CA ASP A 131 12.99 -3.09 -5.30
C ASP A 131 13.77 -1.83 -5.71
N PRO A 132 15.10 -1.91 -5.94
CA PRO A 132 15.87 -0.80 -6.48
C PRO A 132 15.35 -0.32 -7.85
N ASN A 133 14.63 -1.17 -8.58
CA ASN A 133 13.98 -0.84 -9.86
C ASN A 133 12.68 -0.05 -9.68
N ALA A 134 12.09 -0.02 -8.47
CA ALA A 134 10.91 0.78 -8.16
C ALA A 134 11.23 2.27 -7.97
N GLN A 135 12.46 2.71 -8.23
CA GLN A 135 12.82 4.12 -8.20
C GLN A 135 11.93 4.93 -9.17
N PRO A 136 11.37 6.07 -8.74
CA PRO A 136 10.52 6.87 -9.59
C PRO A 136 11.24 7.32 -10.86
N VAL A 137 10.71 6.95 -12.03
CA VAL A 137 11.23 7.41 -13.33
C VAL A 137 10.93 8.89 -13.55
N VAL A 138 9.81 9.38 -13.02
CA VAL A 138 9.37 10.77 -13.12
C VAL A 138 8.92 11.27 -11.75
N VAL A 139 9.49 12.39 -11.31
CA VAL A 139 9.02 13.14 -10.14
C VAL A 139 8.56 14.51 -10.62
N ALA A 140 7.30 14.85 -10.37
CA ALA A 140 6.70 16.11 -10.78
C ALA A 140 5.98 16.76 -9.60
N ALA A 141 6.08 18.08 -9.51
CA ALA A 141 5.35 18.87 -8.52
C ALA A 141 4.16 19.58 -9.20
N PHE A 142 3.01 19.56 -8.54
CA PHE A 142 1.83 20.27 -8.99
C PHE A 142 1.79 21.67 -8.36
N TYR A 143 1.59 22.68 -9.20
CA TYR A 143 1.46 24.07 -8.78
C TYR A 143 0.30 24.71 -9.54
N HIS A 144 -0.49 25.52 -8.84
CA HIS A 144 -1.54 26.32 -9.45
C HIS A 144 -1.48 27.76 -8.93
N PRO A 145 -1.34 28.79 -9.81
CA PRO A 145 -1.10 30.18 -9.39
C PRO A 145 -2.28 30.84 -8.68
N GLN A 146 -3.49 30.28 -8.77
CA GLN A 146 -4.72 30.87 -8.23
C GLN A 146 -5.43 29.98 -7.20
N ILE A 147 -4.98 28.73 -7.02
CA ILE A 147 -5.60 27.80 -6.06
C ILE A 147 -4.62 27.71 -4.90
N GLU A 148 -4.93 28.42 -3.82
CA GLU A 148 -4.19 28.31 -2.54
C GLU A 148 -4.60 27.06 -1.76
N ASP A 149 -5.76 26.48 -2.08
CA ASP A 149 -6.25 25.25 -1.47
C ASP A 149 -5.52 24.02 -2.03
N LEU A 150 -4.48 23.61 -1.31
CA LEU A 150 -3.70 22.42 -1.62
C LEU A 150 -4.53 21.13 -1.61
N ASP A 151 -5.64 21.08 -0.86
CA ASP A 151 -6.49 19.88 -0.80
C ASP A 151 -7.29 19.67 -2.09
N ALA A 152 -7.84 20.75 -2.65
CA ALA A 152 -8.50 20.71 -3.95
C ALA A 152 -7.54 20.31 -5.07
N LEU A 153 -6.30 20.79 -5.02
CA LEU A 153 -5.25 20.43 -5.97
C LEU A 153 -4.86 18.94 -5.82
N ARG A 154 -4.68 18.47 -4.58
CA ARG A 154 -4.39 17.06 -4.26
C ARG A 154 -5.51 16.14 -4.73
N GLN A 155 -6.77 16.49 -4.49
CA GLN A 155 -7.92 15.70 -4.91
C GLN A 155 -8.01 15.59 -6.44
N THR A 156 -7.69 16.67 -7.14
CA THR A 156 -7.61 16.70 -8.61
C THR A 156 -6.48 15.80 -9.11
N ALA A 157 -5.30 15.89 -8.51
CA ALA A 157 -4.16 15.04 -8.84
C ALA A 157 -4.48 13.56 -8.58
N GLN A 158 -5.12 13.24 -7.46
CA GLN A 158 -5.48 11.87 -7.08
C GLN A 158 -6.58 11.28 -7.97
N ASN A 159 -7.63 12.04 -8.28
CA ASN A 159 -8.80 11.49 -8.97
C ASN A 159 -8.64 11.49 -10.49
N ILE A 160 -7.98 12.52 -11.03
CA ILE A 160 -7.84 12.69 -12.48
C ILE A 160 -6.45 12.23 -12.92
N ILE A 161 -5.40 12.90 -12.46
CA ILE A 161 -4.04 12.73 -13.02
C ILE A 161 -3.52 11.32 -12.74
N ARG A 162 -3.60 10.86 -11.49
CA ARG A 162 -3.19 9.50 -11.11
C ARG A 162 -3.95 8.44 -11.90
N THR A 163 -5.26 8.61 -12.06
CA THR A 163 -6.13 7.66 -12.78
C THR A 163 -5.81 7.57 -14.26
N GLU A 164 -5.38 8.67 -14.89
CA GLU A 164 -4.95 8.67 -16.29
C GLU A 164 -3.55 8.06 -16.45
N LEU A 165 -2.60 8.40 -15.56
CA LEU A 165 -1.22 7.91 -15.65
C LEU A 165 -1.13 6.40 -15.41
N ILE A 166 -1.89 5.85 -14.46
CA ILE A 166 -1.85 4.42 -14.14
C ILE A 166 -2.41 3.53 -15.28
N ARG A 167 -3.16 4.11 -16.23
CA ARG A 167 -3.69 3.39 -17.39
C ARG A 167 -2.67 3.24 -18.52
N LEU A 168 -1.56 3.98 -18.48
CA LEU A 168 -0.55 3.94 -19.52
C LEU A 168 0.21 2.60 -19.46
N PRO A 169 0.48 1.96 -20.62
CA PRO A 169 1.25 0.72 -20.64
C PRO A 169 2.67 0.97 -20.14
N GLY A 170 3.12 0.14 -19.19
CA GLY A 170 4.46 0.25 -18.58
C GLY A 170 4.52 1.04 -17.27
N VAL A 171 3.39 1.59 -16.79
CA VAL A 171 3.33 2.25 -15.48
C VAL A 171 2.94 1.23 -14.41
N ALA A 172 3.86 0.94 -13.47
CA ALA A 172 3.61 0.01 -12.37
C ALA A 172 2.85 0.68 -11.20
N ALA A 173 3.23 1.90 -10.84
CA ALA A 173 2.63 2.64 -9.73
C ALA A 173 2.70 4.15 -9.97
N VAL A 174 1.75 4.87 -9.37
CA VAL A 174 1.75 6.34 -9.29
C VAL A 174 1.42 6.73 -7.85
N GLU A 175 2.39 7.34 -7.20
CA GLU A 175 2.32 7.78 -5.81
C GLU A 175 2.18 9.30 -5.75
N LEU A 176 1.33 9.78 -4.85
CA LEU A 176 1.10 11.21 -4.61
C LEU A 176 1.73 11.58 -3.28
N VAL A 177 2.70 12.49 -3.30
CA VAL A 177 3.42 12.95 -2.11
C VAL A 177 2.93 14.35 -1.73
N GLY A 178 2.52 14.54 -0.48
CA GLY A 178 1.96 15.79 0.04
C GLY A 178 0.68 15.54 0.82
N GLU A 179 0.81 15.30 2.12
CA GLU A 179 -0.32 14.98 2.99
C GLU A 179 -0.88 16.23 3.65
N ARG A 180 -1.99 16.69 3.10
CA ARG A 180 -3.01 17.39 3.89
C ARG A 180 -4.29 16.59 3.71
N ARG A 181 -4.53 15.71 4.68
CA ARG A 181 -5.75 14.88 4.71
C ARG A 181 -6.81 15.73 5.40
N ARG A 182 -8.00 15.77 4.82
CA ARG A 182 -9.15 16.42 5.46
C ARG A 182 -9.59 15.55 6.62
N GLU A 183 -9.24 15.97 7.82
CA GLU A 183 -9.72 15.38 9.06
C GLU A 183 -10.75 16.31 9.71
N VAL A 184 -11.72 15.72 10.40
CA VAL A 184 -12.66 16.47 11.24
C VAL A 184 -12.30 16.16 12.69
N GLU A 185 -11.63 17.12 13.32
CA GLU A 185 -11.23 17.00 14.72
C GLU A 185 -12.42 17.37 15.63
N VAL A 186 -12.79 16.46 16.53
CA VAL A 186 -13.87 16.69 17.50
C VAL A 186 -13.25 17.01 18.86
N LEU A 187 -13.14 18.31 19.15
CA LEU A 187 -12.63 18.80 20.42
C LEU A 187 -13.73 18.79 21.49
N ALA A 188 -13.65 17.83 22.41
CA ALA A 188 -14.59 17.72 23.53
C ALA A 188 -14.11 18.51 24.76
N ASP A 189 -14.98 19.36 25.30
CA ASP A 189 -14.71 20.09 26.55
C ASP A 189 -14.94 19.16 27.76
N PRO A 190 -13.91 18.88 28.58
CA PRO A 190 -14.01 17.96 29.71
C PRO A 190 -15.02 18.43 30.77
N TYR A 191 -15.17 19.73 30.99
CA TYR A 191 -16.14 20.26 31.96
C TYR A 191 -17.58 20.04 31.51
N ARG A 192 -17.83 20.17 30.20
CA ARG A 192 -19.15 19.88 29.62
C ARG A 192 -19.46 18.39 29.67
N LEU A 193 -18.50 17.54 29.35
CA LEU A 193 -18.66 16.08 29.46
C LEU A 193 -19.06 15.67 30.88
N GLU A 194 -18.37 16.19 31.90
CA GLU A 194 -18.68 15.91 33.31
C GLU A 194 -20.07 16.43 33.72
N ALA A 195 -20.42 17.67 33.33
CA ALA A 195 -21.73 18.25 33.63
C ALA A 195 -22.92 17.45 33.05
N TYR A 196 -22.71 16.77 31.93
CA TYR A 196 -23.70 15.89 31.29
C TYR A 196 -23.54 14.41 31.67
N GLY A 197 -22.58 14.06 32.54
CA GLY A 197 -22.32 12.67 32.94
C GLY A 197 -21.87 11.76 31.79
N LEU A 198 -21.17 12.34 30.81
CA LEU A 198 -20.67 11.67 29.62
C LEU A 198 -19.16 11.42 29.74
N THR A 199 -18.68 10.28 29.23
CA THR A 199 -17.25 10.01 29.09
C THR A 199 -16.82 10.20 27.64
N ALA A 200 -15.52 10.44 27.42
CA ALA A 200 -14.96 10.57 26.07
C ALA A 200 -15.17 9.30 25.24
N GLU A 201 -15.06 8.11 25.86
CA GLU A 201 -15.29 6.84 25.16
C GLU A 201 -16.75 6.72 24.70
N ARG A 202 -17.71 7.18 25.51
CA ARG A 202 -19.13 7.15 25.17
C ARG A 202 -19.47 8.13 24.04
N LEU A 203 -18.80 9.28 24.00
CA LEU A 203 -18.90 10.22 22.90
C LEU A 203 -18.37 9.59 21.60
N ALA A 204 -17.17 9.02 21.64
CA ALA A 204 -16.55 8.35 20.50
C ALA A 204 -17.43 7.18 19.98
N ALA A 205 -17.95 6.35 20.88
CA ALA A 205 -18.84 5.24 20.53
C ALA A 205 -20.14 5.73 19.87
N SER A 206 -20.70 6.85 20.34
CA SER A 206 -21.91 7.46 19.75
C SER A 206 -21.66 7.95 18.33
N ILE A 207 -20.53 8.63 18.10
CA ILE A 207 -20.13 9.12 16.78
C ILE A 207 -19.94 7.94 15.80
N GLN A 208 -19.22 6.90 16.21
CA GLN A 208 -19.03 5.69 15.39
C GLN A 208 -20.35 4.96 15.11
N ALA A 209 -21.25 4.90 16.10
CA ALA A 209 -22.55 4.25 15.95
C ALA A 209 -23.51 5.02 15.03
N ALA A 210 -23.35 6.33 14.91
CA ALA A 210 -24.12 7.16 13.99
C ALA A 210 -23.55 7.14 12.58
N ASN A 211 -22.23 7.19 12.43
CA ASN A 211 -21.53 7.26 11.13
C ASN A 211 -21.48 5.92 10.38
N ARG A 212 -22.62 5.26 10.18
CA ARG A 212 -22.70 3.99 9.46
C ARG A 212 -23.97 3.88 8.64
N ASN A 213 -23.81 3.47 7.39
CA ASN A 213 -24.92 3.15 6.51
C ASN A 213 -25.55 1.81 6.91
N MET A 214 -26.88 1.76 7.01
CA MET A 214 -27.62 0.54 7.36
C MET A 214 -28.39 0.03 6.14
N SER A 215 -28.38 -1.28 5.90
CA SER A 215 -29.22 -1.88 4.86
C SER A 215 -30.59 -2.23 5.44
N GLY A 216 -31.65 -1.73 4.81
CA GLY A 216 -33.05 -2.03 5.18
C GLY A 216 -33.62 -3.26 4.48
N GLY A 217 -32.80 -4.02 3.75
CA GLY A 217 -33.26 -5.16 2.96
C GLY A 217 -33.94 -4.74 1.65
N SER A 218 -34.93 -5.52 1.20
CA SER A 218 -35.67 -5.20 -0.02
C SER A 218 -37.16 -5.52 0.09
N ILE A 219 -37.99 -4.65 -0.47
CA ILE A 219 -39.45 -4.85 -0.61
C ILE A 219 -39.75 -5.24 -2.05
N VAL A 220 -40.58 -6.27 -2.26
CA VAL A 220 -41.04 -6.64 -3.60
C VAL A 220 -42.50 -6.24 -3.73
N GLU A 221 -42.80 -5.36 -4.68
CA GLU A 221 -44.15 -4.89 -4.97
C GLU A 221 -44.39 -4.85 -6.48
N MET A 222 -45.51 -5.43 -6.92
CA MET A 222 -45.91 -5.51 -8.34
C MET A 222 -44.79 -6.00 -9.28
N GLY A 223 -44.01 -7.00 -8.85
CA GLY A 223 -42.91 -7.57 -9.63
C GLY A 223 -41.63 -6.73 -9.66
N ARG A 224 -41.57 -5.60 -8.94
CA ARG A 224 -40.37 -4.76 -8.78
C ARG A 224 -39.79 -4.93 -7.39
N ARG A 225 -38.47 -5.09 -7.31
CA ARG A 225 -37.72 -5.18 -6.05
C ARG A 225 -37.10 -3.82 -5.74
N TYR A 226 -37.55 -3.19 -4.65
CA TYR A 226 -36.99 -1.96 -4.11
C TYR A 226 -36.00 -2.31 -3.01
N VAL A 227 -34.75 -1.87 -3.15
CA VAL A 227 -33.72 -2.03 -2.10
C VAL A 227 -33.77 -0.81 -1.21
N ILE A 228 -33.89 -1.02 0.10
CA ILE A 228 -33.93 0.06 1.08
C ILE A 228 -32.52 0.23 1.64
N LYS A 229 -32.00 1.45 1.55
CA LYS A 229 -30.73 1.86 2.17
C LYS A 229 -31.01 2.96 3.18
N GLY A 230 -30.71 2.72 4.45
CA GLY A 230 -30.60 3.74 5.47
C GLY A 230 -29.26 4.46 5.30
N VAL A 231 -29.31 5.76 5.05
CA VAL A 231 -28.13 6.62 4.98
C VAL A 231 -27.91 7.21 6.37
N GLY A 232 -26.77 6.90 6.98
CA GLY A 232 -26.38 7.40 8.30
C GLY A 232 -25.00 8.04 8.33
N GLU A 233 -24.28 8.00 7.21
CA GLU A 233 -22.96 8.64 7.08
C GLU A 233 -23.08 10.17 7.06
N PHE A 234 -22.21 10.84 7.81
CA PHE A 234 -22.20 12.30 7.88
C PHE A 234 -21.67 12.92 6.59
N VAL A 235 -22.43 13.84 6.01
CA VAL A 235 -22.04 14.56 4.79
C VAL A 235 -21.48 15.95 5.12
N SER A 236 -21.88 16.52 6.26
CA SER A 236 -21.47 17.85 6.72
C SER A 236 -21.01 17.87 8.17
N VAL A 237 -20.26 18.91 8.55
CA VAL A 237 -19.83 19.13 9.94
C VAL A 237 -21.03 19.51 10.82
N ASP A 238 -22.04 20.17 10.25
CA ASP A 238 -23.25 20.56 10.97
C ASP A 238 -24.05 19.33 11.41
N GLU A 239 -24.19 18.32 10.53
CA GLU A 239 -24.82 17.03 10.89
C GLU A 239 -24.10 16.31 12.04
N LEU A 240 -22.77 16.45 12.12
CA LEU A 240 -21.99 15.92 13.23
C LEU A 240 -22.25 16.70 14.53
N GLY A 241 -22.46 18.02 14.43
CA GLY A 241 -22.80 18.89 15.56
C GLY A 241 -24.19 18.64 16.14
N ASP A 242 -25.14 18.23 15.30
CA ASP A 242 -26.51 17.90 15.71
C ASP A 242 -26.66 16.47 16.27
N LEU A 243 -25.56 15.72 16.37
CA LEU A 243 -25.57 14.36 16.87
C LEU A 243 -26.02 14.30 18.34
N ILE A 244 -27.06 13.51 18.59
CA ILE A 244 -27.52 13.23 19.96
C ILE A 244 -26.59 12.22 20.63
N VAL A 245 -25.81 12.69 21.59
CA VAL A 245 -24.81 11.88 22.32
C VAL A 245 -25.32 11.30 23.65
N ALA A 246 -26.38 11.88 24.21
CA ALA A 246 -27.08 11.35 25.38
C ALA A 246 -28.53 11.80 25.42
N GLN A 247 -29.41 10.92 25.89
CA GLN A 247 -30.77 11.27 26.30
C GLN A 247 -30.87 11.15 27.82
N LYS A 248 -31.26 12.25 28.46
CA LYS A 248 -31.64 12.23 29.86
C LYS A 248 -33.10 11.80 29.95
N THR A 249 -33.34 10.50 30.16
CA THR A 249 -34.66 10.04 30.56
C THR A 249 -34.95 10.62 31.94
N SER A 250 -35.77 11.67 32.00
CA SER A 250 -36.39 12.09 33.25
C SER A 250 -37.25 10.92 33.73
N ALA A 251 -36.83 10.27 34.81
CA ALA A 251 -37.70 9.34 35.51
C ALA A 251 -38.97 10.11 35.91
N VAL A 252 -40.09 9.75 35.30
CA VAL A 252 -41.41 10.20 35.71
C VAL A 252 -41.64 9.63 37.10
N GLY A 253 -41.61 10.51 38.11
CA GLY A 253 -42.04 10.21 39.47
C GLY A 253 -43.55 10.17 39.58
#